data_AF-A0A0C2W2Y8-F1
#
_entry.id   AF-A0A0C2W2Y8-F1
#
_cell.length_a   1.000
_cell.length_b   1.000
_cell.length_c   1.000
_cell.angle_alpha   90.00
_cell.angle_beta   90.00
_cell.angle_gamma   90.00
#
_symmetry.space_group_name_H-M   'P 1'
#
loop_
_entity.id
_entity.type
_entity.pdbx_description
1 polymer ?
#
loop_
_entity_poly.entity_id
_entity_poly.type
_entity_poly.pdbx_seq_one_letter_code
_entity_poly.pdbx_strand_id
1 'polypeptide(L)'
;MAENNNLRIWQQNINASLIAQQDLLKTLGKNEYDICVIQEPYLDMMNRTRANPYWIVVYPTTHMTEPKKTRTVMLVNKKLATDRWEELEVDSGDVTAI
;
A
#
# COMPACT_ATOMS: atom_id res chain seq x y z
N MET A 1 5.49 16.63 25.50
CA MET A 1 5.75 16.59 24.03
C MET A 1 4.38 16.57 23.38
N ALA A 2 4.06 17.50 22.48
CA ALA A 2 2.77 17.48 21.81
C ALA A 2 2.69 16.22 20.92
N GLU A 3 1.59 15.47 21.00
CA GLU A 3 1.32 14.40 20.03
C GLU A 3 1.28 15.03 18.63
N ASN A 4 2.12 14.51 17.74
CA ASN A 4 2.14 14.95 16.36
C ASN A 4 0.95 14.30 15.65
N ASN A 5 -0.17 15.00 15.60
CA ASN A 5 -1.46 14.50 15.11
C ASN A 5 -1.59 14.52 13.57
N ASN A 6 -0.46 14.49 12.87
CA ASN A 6 -0.39 14.60 11.42
C ASN A 6 -0.35 13.21 10.78
N LEU A 7 -1.30 12.93 9.89
CA LEU A 7 -1.27 11.76 9.02
C LEU A 7 -0.50 12.09 7.73
N ARG A 8 0.58 11.37 7.45
CA ARG A 8 1.41 11.55 6.26
C ARG A 8 1.15 10.43 5.26
N ILE A 9 0.64 10.81 4.10
CA ILE A 9 0.30 9.90 3.00
C ILE A 9 1.21 10.19 1.81
N TRP A 10 1.84 9.15 1.28
CA TRP A 10 2.52 9.20 -0.02
C TRP A 10 1.63 8.56 -1.09
N GLN A 11 1.55 9.13 -2.29
CA GLN A 11 0.85 8.52 -3.42
C GLN A 11 1.76 8.50 -4.65
N GLN A 12 1.83 7.36 -5.34
CA GLN A 12 2.61 7.23 -6.56
C GLN A 12 2.11 6.11 -7.48
N ASN A 13 1.98 6.41 -8.78
CA ASN A 13 1.93 5.40 -9.81
C ASN A 13 3.35 4.93 -10.14
N ILE A 14 3.59 3.61 -10.09
CA ILE A 14 4.91 3.04 -10.33
C ILE A 14 5.03 2.25 -11.65
N ASN A 15 3.98 2.27 -12.49
CA ASN A 15 3.94 1.68 -13.82
C ASN A 15 4.44 0.22 -13.86
N ALA A 16 3.98 -0.59 -12.89
CA ALA A 16 4.36 -1.99 -12.68
C ALA A 16 5.87 -2.26 -12.59
N SER A 17 6.69 -1.24 -12.33
CA SER A 17 8.15 -1.36 -12.34
C SER A 17 8.66 -1.87 -10.98
N LEU A 18 9.32 -3.03 -10.98
CA LEU A 18 9.99 -3.57 -9.80
C LEU A 18 11.03 -2.60 -9.25
N ILE A 19 11.79 -1.95 -10.13
CA ILE A 19 12.85 -1.01 -9.75
C ILE A 19 12.23 0.22 -9.08
N ALA A 20 11.17 0.77 -9.66
CA ALA A 20 10.47 1.92 -9.08
C ALA A 20 9.85 1.57 -7.71
N GLN A 21 9.28 0.37 -7.56
CA GLN A 21 8.75 -0.07 -6.26
C GLN A 21 9.83 -0.21 -5.20
N GLN A 22 10.98 -0.78 -5.56
CA GLN A 22 12.10 -0.93 -4.63
C GLN A 22 12.69 0.43 -4.21
N ASP A 23 12.76 1.38 -5.14
CA ASP A 23 13.20 2.74 -4.84
C ASP A 23 12.19 3.46 -3.93
N LEU A 24 10.89 3.38 -4.24
CA LEU A 24 9.82 3.90 -3.39
C LEU A 24 9.91 3.35 -1.95
N LEU A 25 10.04 2.02 -1.79
CA LEU A 25 10.14 1.41 -0.46
C LEU A 25 11.35 1.88 0.35
N LYS A 26 12.44 2.31 -0.30
CA LYS A 26 13.58 2.94 0.37
C LYS A 26 13.26 4.37 0.77
N THR A 27 12.66 5.14 -0.14
CA THR A 27 12.27 6.54 0.06
C THR A 27 11.25 6.72 1.19
N LEU A 28 10.28 5.80 1.33
CA LEU A 28 9.24 5.90 2.37
C LEU A 28 9.81 5.89 3.80
N GLY A 29 10.99 5.31 4.02
CA GLY A 29 11.58 5.19 5.35
C GLY A 29 10.69 4.43 6.35
N LYS A 30 11.19 4.20 7.57
CA LYS A 30 10.39 3.52 8.61
C LYS A 30 9.39 4.47 9.28
N ASN A 31 9.77 5.73 9.48
CA ASN A 31 9.04 6.67 10.34
C ASN A 31 8.45 7.87 9.59
N GLU A 32 8.76 8.05 8.30
CA GLU A 32 8.42 9.27 7.56
C GLU A 32 6.96 9.33 7.11
N TYR A 33 6.38 8.20 6.71
CA TYR A 33 5.00 8.10 6.23
C TYR A 33 4.19 7.07 7.02
N ASP A 34 2.89 7.32 7.12
CA ASP A 34 1.92 6.45 7.80
C ASP A 34 1.21 5.55 6.80
N ILE A 35 0.90 6.08 5.61
CA ILE A 35 0.26 5.34 4.52
C ILE A 35 1.01 5.63 3.22
N CYS A 36 1.15 4.62 2.37
CA CYS A 36 1.56 4.79 0.98
C CYS A 36 0.52 4.16 0.04
N VAL A 37 0.08 4.90 -0.97
CA VAL A 37 -0.87 4.46 -2.00
C VAL A 37 -0.11 4.26 -3.30
N ILE A 38 -0.16 3.04 -3.84
CA ILE A 38 0.59 2.66 -5.05
C ILE A 38 -0.39 2.32 -6.15
N GLN A 39 -0.38 3.09 -7.24
CA GLN A 39 -1.07 2.71 -8.48
C GLN A 39 -0.13 1.92 -9.40
N GLU A 40 -0.71 0.98 -10.14
CA GLU A 40 -0.01 0.03 -11.01
C GLU A 40 1.15 -0.66 -10.30
N PRO A 41 0.89 -1.39 -9.18
CA PRO A 41 1.95 -2.02 -8.42
C PRO A 41 2.69 -3.07 -9.26
N TYR A 42 3.97 -3.28 -8.98
CA TYR A 42 4.65 -4.48 -9.43
C TYR A 42 4.04 -5.67 -8.68
N LEU A 43 3.65 -6.70 -9.43
CA LEU A 43 3.18 -7.97 -8.92
C LEU A 43 4.11 -9.07 -9.41
N ASP A 44 4.51 -9.98 -8.53
CA ASP A 44 5.33 -11.12 -8.92
C ASP A 44 4.50 -12.25 -9.57
N MET A 45 5.15 -13.38 -9.89
CA MET A 45 4.49 -14.52 -10.52
C MET A 45 3.37 -15.14 -9.65
N MET A 46 3.34 -14.84 -8.35
CA MET A 46 2.27 -15.24 -7.43
C MET A 46 1.23 -14.13 -7.23
N ASN A 47 1.28 -13.09 -8.05
CA ASN A 47 0.49 -11.86 -7.97
C ASN A 47 0.68 -11.07 -6.67
N ARG A 48 1.83 -11.22 -5.99
CA ARG A 48 2.11 -10.48 -4.76
C ARG A 48 2.93 -9.25 -5.06
N THR A 49 2.55 -8.14 -4.45
CA THR A 49 3.34 -6.92 -4.45
C THR A 49 4.56 -7.03 -3.52
N ARG A 50 5.50 -6.09 -3.65
CA ARG A 50 6.68 -6.00 -2.78
C ARG A 50 6.43 -5.03 -1.63
N ALA A 51 6.70 -5.46 -0.41
CA ALA A 51 6.72 -4.61 0.76
C ALA A 51 7.84 -5.06 1.70
N ASN A 52 8.36 -4.14 2.51
CA ASN A 52 9.28 -4.47 3.60
C ASN A 52 8.51 -4.69 4.92
N PRO A 53 9.14 -5.24 5.98
CA PRO A 53 8.43 -5.64 7.20
C PRO A 53 7.73 -4.52 7.98
N TYR A 54 7.96 -3.25 7.65
CA TYR A 54 7.31 -2.11 8.32
C TYR A 54 5.88 -1.85 7.86
N TRP A 55 5.46 -2.46 6.75
CA TRP A 55 4.17 -2.20 6.12
C TRP A 55 3.25 -3.41 6.21
N ILE A 56 1.96 -3.14 6.40
CA ILE A 56 0.84 -4.04 6.14
C ILE A 56 0.38 -3.72 4.73
N VAL A 57 0.24 -4.73 3.89
CA VAL A 57 -0.25 -4.56 2.51
C VAL A 57 -1.74 -4.80 2.51
N VAL A 58 -2.48 -3.80 2.05
CA VAL A 58 -3.92 -3.88 1.77
C VAL A 58 -4.09 -3.97 0.26
N TYR A 59 -4.81 -5.01 -0.17
CA TYR A 59 -5.15 -5.24 -1.56
C TYR A 59 -6.60 -4.80 -1.82
N PRO A 60 -7.00 -4.54 -3.08
CA PRO A 60 -8.41 -4.38 -3.41
C PRO A 60 -9.19 -5.66 -3.04
N THR A 61 -10.48 -5.52 -2.69
CA THR A 61 -11.35 -6.63 -2.29
C THR A 61 -11.37 -7.76 -3.33
N THR A 62 -11.26 -7.41 -4.60
CA THR A 62 -11.24 -8.35 -5.73
C THR A 62 -9.93 -9.12 -5.90
N HIS A 63 -8.86 -8.83 -5.13
CA HIS A 63 -7.56 -9.47 -5.30
C HIS A 63 -7.61 -11.00 -5.13
N MET A 64 -8.45 -11.49 -4.23
CA MET A 64 -8.55 -12.93 -3.97
C MET A 64 -9.22 -13.70 -5.12
N THR A 65 -10.11 -13.06 -5.86
CA THR A 65 -10.85 -13.65 -6.98
C THR A 65 -10.20 -13.34 -8.32
N GLU A 66 -9.68 -12.13 -8.50
CA GLU A 66 -9.11 -11.61 -9.74
C GLU A 66 -7.71 -10.98 -9.53
N PRO A 67 -6.72 -11.71 -9.00
CA PRO A 67 -5.43 -11.15 -8.57
C PRO A 67 -4.67 -10.42 -9.70
N LYS A 68 -4.80 -10.90 -10.94
CA LYS A 68 -4.19 -10.30 -12.14
C LYS A 68 -4.76 -8.92 -12.51
N LYS A 69 -5.92 -8.55 -11.96
CA LYS A 69 -6.56 -7.25 -12.18
C LYS A 69 -6.28 -6.26 -11.04
N THR A 70 -5.36 -6.58 -10.14
CA THR A 70 -4.92 -5.64 -9.10
C THR A 70 -4.17 -4.47 -9.73
N ARG A 71 -4.75 -3.27 -9.68
CA ARG A 71 -4.17 -2.03 -10.22
C ARG A 71 -3.79 -1.03 -9.15
N THR A 72 -4.08 -1.32 -7.89
CA THR A 72 -3.73 -0.49 -6.75
C THR A 72 -3.45 -1.36 -5.53
N VAL A 73 -2.62 -0.88 -4.63
CA VAL A 73 -2.45 -1.40 -3.26
C VAL A 73 -2.22 -0.22 -2.32
N MET A 74 -2.59 -0.40 -1.05
CA MET A 74 -2.20 0.52 0.02
C MET A 74 -1.22 -0.18 0.96
N LEU A 75 -0.20 0.54 1.39
CA LEU A 75 0.73 0.12 2.43
C LEU A 75 0.42 0.93 3.68
N VAL A 76 -0.02 0.27 4.74
CA VAL A 76 -0.24 0.90 6.05
C VAL A 76 0.93 0.60 6.96
N ASN A 77 1.56 1.64 7.51
CA ASN A 77 2.72 1.47 8.39
C ASN A 77 2.28 0.79 9.70
N LYS A 78 3.01 -0.23 10.14
CA LYS A 78 2.73 -0.96 11.39
C LYS A 78 2.83 -0.10 12.66
N LYS A 79 3.39 1.12 12.57
CA LYS A 79 3.35 2.09 13.67
C LYS A 79 1.95 2.69 13.86
N LEU A 80 1.10 2.68 12.83
CA LEU A 80 -0.30 3.06 12.93
C LEU A 80 -1.05 1.87 13.55
N ALA A 81 -1.68 2.11 14.70
CA ALA A 81 -2.41 1.07 15.40
C ALA A 81 -3.58 0.55 14.52
N THR A 82 -3.74 -0.77 14.46
CA THR A 82 -4.70 -1.44 13.57
C THR A 82 -6.15 -1.24 13.95
N ASP A 83 -6.43 -0.67 15.13
CA ASP A 83 -7.76 -0.27 15.59
C ASP A 83 -8.13 1.16 15.18
N ARG A 84 -7.27 1.86 14.43
CA ARG A 84 -7.47 3.24 13.95
C ARG A 84 -7.88 3.34 12.48
N TRP A 85 -7.96 2.22 11.77
CA TRP A 85 -8.33 2.15 10.35
C TRP A 85 -8.99 0.79 10.06
N GLU A 86 -9.78 0.70 9.00
CA GLU A 86 -10.45 -0.53 8.57
C GLU A 86 -10.43 -0.64 7.05
N GLU A 87 -10.37 -1.84 6.50
CA GLU A 87 -10.47 -2.03 5.04
C GLU A 87 -11.92 -1.82 4.58
N LEU A 88 -12.13 -1.03 3.54
CA LEU A 88 -13.45 -0.82 2.94
C LEU A 88 -13.64 -1.69 1.71
N GLU A 89 -14.77 -2.40 1.64
CA GLU A 89 -15.10 -3.25 0.50
C GLU A 89 -15.48 -2.44 -0.74
N VAL A 90 -14.73 -2.64 -1.82
CA VAL A 90 -15.02 -2.05 -3.13
C VAL A 90 -14.84 -3.12 -4.20
N ASP A 91 -15.90 -3.36 -4.99
CA ASP A 91 -15.90 -4.34 -6.08
C ASP A 91 -15.17 -3.81 -7.33
N SER A 92 -13.87 -3.54 -7.17
CA SER A 92 -13.00 -3.09 -8.26
C SER A 92 -11.53 -3.41 -7.96
N GLY A 93 -10.81 -3.92 -8.95
CA GLY A 93 -9.34 -4.06 -8.90
C GLY A 93 -8.59 -2.72 -9.01
N ASP A 94 -9.30 -1.66 -9.38
CA ASP A 94 -8.78 -0.30 -9.56
C ASP A 94 -8.94 0.57 -8.31
N VAL A 95 -9.59 0.07 -7.26
CA VAL A 95 -9.82 0.80 -6.00
C VAL A 95 -9.39 -0.04 -4.80
N THR A 96 -8.55 0.54 -3.94
CA THR A 96 -8.24 0.04 -2.59
C THR A 96 -8.60 1.14 -1.62
N ALA A 97 -9.29 0.81 -0.53
CA ALA A 97 -9.80 1.80 0.41
C ALA A 97 -9.62 1.32 1.86
N ILE A 98 -9.26 2.27 2.73
CA ILE A 98 -9.18 2.14 4.19
C ILE A 98 -9.75 3.38 4.88
#